data_AF-A0A959TND7-F1
#
_entry.id   AF-A0A959TND7-F1
#
_cell.length_a   1.000
_cell.length_b   1.000
_cell.length_c   1.000
_cell.angle_alpha   90.00
_cell.angle_beta   90.00
_cell.angle_gamma   90.00
#
_symmetry.space_group_name_H-M   'P 1'
#
loop_
_entity.id
_entity.type
_entity.pdbx_description
1 polymer ?
#
loop_
_entity_poly.entity_id
_entity_poly.type
_entity_poly.pdbx_seq_one_letter_code
_entity_poly.pdbx_strand_id
1 'polypeptide(L)'
;RVVELLQHHAHLDDAPALLDLAHALALPKEQLPEGPMKDLVRNGLDALRANDPDKALELWVDAVVRDKAYHDELPRRLCIALFQLLGPQHPATLAWRRRFDMALY
;
A
#
# COMPACT_ATOMS: atom_id res chain seq x y z
N ARG A 1 30.15 -6.14 0.72
CA ARG A 1 29.89 -6.77 -0.62
C ARG A 1 28.37 -6.80 -0.81
N VAL A 2 27.79 -6.51 -2.00
CA VAL A 2 26.32 -6.49 -2.19
C VAL A 2 25.64 -7.78 -1.66
N VAL A 3 26.34 -8.90 -1.77
CA VAL A 3 25.93 -10.21 -1.25
C VAL A 3 25.76 -10.24 0.29
N GLU A 4 26.60 -9.56 1.07
CA GLU A 4 26.48 -9.52 2.55
C GLU A 4 25.30 -8.66 3.03
N LEU A 5 25.00 -7.60 2.27
CA LEU A 5 23.83 -6.75 2.48
C LEU A 5 22.54 -7.54 2.21
N LEU A 6 22.51 -8.29 1.11
CA LEU A 6 21.40 -9.18 0.77
C LEU A 6 21.24 -10.34 1.77
N GLN A 7 22.34 -10.85 2.33
CA GLN A 7 22.31 -11.90 3.36
C GLN A 7 21.78 -11.38 4.71
N HIS A 8 22.12 -10.15 5.11
CA HIS A 8 21.56 -9.52 6.31
C HIS A 8 20.06 -9.23 6.18
N HIS A 9 19.56 -9.05 4.95
CA HIS A 9 18.16 -8.79 4.64
C HIS A 9 17.42 -10.02 4.06
N ALA A 10 18.05 -11.20 4.07
CA ALA A 10 17.49 -12.44 3.50
C ALA A 10 16.26 -12.99 4.26
N HIS A 11 15.97 -12.42 5.43
CA HIS A 11 14.80 -12.73 6.28
C HIS A 11 13.75 -11.62 6.30
N LEU A 12 13.77 -10.69 5.35
CA LEU A 12 12.63 -9.80 5.15
C LEU A 12 11.52 -10.61 4.49
N ASP A 13 10.74 -11.35 5.28
CA ASP A 13 9.44 -11.88 4.84
C ASP A 13 8.55 -10.74 4.25
N ASP A 14 8.84 -9.49 4.63
CA ASP A 14 8.23 -8.26 4.15
C ASP A 14 8.92 -7.60 2.93
N ALA A 15 9.96 -8.21 2.34
CA ALA A 15 10.66 -7.63 1.19
C ALA A 15 9.72 -7.32 0.00
N PRO A 16 8.74 -8.19 -0.35
CA PRO A 16 7.74 -7.85 -1.37
C PRO A 16 6.91 -6.62 -1.00
N ALA A 17 6.51 -6.48 0.26
CA ALA A 17 5.74 -5.34 0.75
C ALA A 17 6.52 -4.02 0.64
N LEU A 18 7.79 -4.04 1.06
CA LEU A 18 8.69 -2.89 0.92
C LEU A 18 8.86 -2.48 -0.54
N LEU A 19 9.04 -3.45 -1.44
CA LEU A 19 9.22 -3.20 -2.87
C LEU A 19 7.95 -2.62 -3.50
N ASP A 20 6.77 -3.15 -3.17
CA ASP A 20 5.50 -2.62 -3.69
C ASP A 20 5.28 -1.15 -3.30
N LEU A 21 5.50 -0.82 -2.03
CA LEU A 21 5.38 0.56 -1.55
C LEU A 21 6.47 1.47 -2.12
N ALA A 22 7.72 1.00 -2.19
CA ALA A 22 8.81 1.77 -2.79
C ALA A 22 8.56 2.04 -4.28
N HIS A 23 8.09 1.05 -5.03
CA HIS A 23 7.72 1.22 -6.43
C HIS A 23 6.61 2.26 -6.57
N ALA A 24 5.54 2.16 -5.79
CA ALA A 24 4.43 3.09 -5.86
C ALA A 24 4.80 4.52 -5.45
N LEU A 25 5.70 4.68 -4.47
CA LEU A 25 6.25 5.99 -4.09
C LEU A 25 7.09 6.62 -5.20
N ALA A 26 7.75 5.81 -6.02
CA ALA A 26 8.54 6.25 -7.17
C ALA A 26 7.72 6.40 -8.46
N LEU A 27 6.49 5.89 -8.50
CA LEU A 27 5.62 5.89 -9.68
C LEU A 27 5.24 7.34 -10.08
N PRO A 28 5.62 7.79 -11.29
CA PRO A 28 5.20 9.10 -11.80
C PRO A 28 3.68 9.16 -11.92
N LYS A 29 3.08 10.31 -11.57
CA LYS A 29 1.61 10.46 -11.59
C LYS A 29 1.03 10.25 -12.99
N GLU A 30 1.81 10.50 -14.05
CA GLU A 30 1.42 10.36 -15.45
C GLU A 30 1.21 8.89 -15.84
N GLN A 31 1.78 7.94 -15.09
CA GLN A 31 1.62 6.50 -15.33
C GLN A 31 0.35 5.93 -14.69
N LEU A 32 -0.32 6.71 -13.83
CA LEU A 32 -1.59 6.34 -13.24
C LEU A 32 -2.76 6.72 -14.18
N PRO A 33 -3.66 5.79 -14.52
CA PRO A 33 -4.85 6.08 -15.31
C PRO A 33 -5.68 7.20 -14.68
N GLU A 34 -6.15 8.14 -15.49
CA GLU A 34 -6.95 9.27 -15.00
C GLU A 34 -8.26 8.83 -14.35
N GLY A 35 -8.75 9.64 -13.41
CA GLY A 35 -10.03 9.43 -12.72
C GLY A 35 -9.92 9.43 -11.20
N PRO A 36 -11.04 9.23 -10.48
CA PRO A 36 -11.10 9.40 -9.03
C PRO A 36 -10.17 8.46 -8.26
N MET A 37 -9.88 7.27 -8.78
CA MET A 37 -8.95 6.32 -8.15
C MET A 37 -7.50 6.83 -8.16
N LYS A 38 -7.11 7.61 -9.17
CA LYS A 38 -5.80 8.26 -9.22
C LYS A 38 -5.59 9.16 -8.02
N ASP A 39 -6.58 9.99 -7.71
CA ASP A 39 -6.53 10.92 -6.60
C ASP A 39 -6.48 10.17 -5.26
N LEU A 40 -7.29 9.12 -5.09
CA LEU A 40 -7.25 8.29 -3.89
C LEU A 40 -5.88 7.62 -3.67
N VAL A 41 -5.29 7.04 -4.72
CA VAL A 41 -3.95 6.44 -4.66
C VAL A 41 -2.90 7.50 -4.32
N ARG A 42 -2.91 8.63 -5.04
CA ARG A 42 -1.94 9.72 -4.86
C ARG A 42 -2.02 10.34 -3.48
N ASN A 43 -3.21 10.69 -3.02
CA ASN A 43 -3.43 11.25 -1.70
C ASN A 43 -3.01 10.26 -0.59
N GLY A 44 -3.23 8.95 -0.80
CA GLY A 44 -2.78 7.94 0.15
C GLY A 44 -1.25 7.80 0.18
N LEU A 45 -0.56 7.91 -0.97
CA LEU A 45 0.90 7.97 -1.02
C LEU A 45 1.45 9.23 -0.32
N ASP A 46 0.78 10.36 -0.46
CA ASP A 46 1.16 11.61 0.23
C ASP A 46 0.92 11.51 1.75
N ALA A 47 -0.16 10.86 2.19
CA ALA A 47 -0.39 10.54 3.60
C ALA A 47 0.69 9.59 4.17
N LEU A 48 1.08 8.56 3.41
CA LEU A 48 2.17 7.68 3.81
C LEU A 48 3.49 8.46 3.96
N ARG A 49 3.81 9.37 3.02
CA ARG A 49 5.00 10.25 3.12
C ARG A 49 4.95 11.15 4.37
N ALA A 50 3.75 11.57 4.78
CA ALA A 50 3.52 12.33 5.99
C ALA A 50 3.49 11.48 7.27
N ASN A 51 3.81 10.18 7.18
CA ASN A 51 3.76 9.21 8.28
C ASN A 51 2.35 9.07 8.89
N ASP A 52 1.31 9.15 8.04
CA ASP A 52 -0.09 8.94 8.40
C ASP A 52 -0.64 7.66 7.73
N PRO A 53 -0.34 6.47 8.31
CA PRO A 53 -0.80 5.20 7.76
C PRO A 53 -2.31 4.99 7.88
N ASP A 54 -2.99 5.66 8.81
CA ASP A 54 -4.44 5.58 8.96
C ASP A 54 -5.13 6.23 7.76
N LYS A 55 -4.71 7.45 7.40
CA LYS A 55 -5.23 8.14 6.24
C LYS A 55 -4.85 7.46 4.92
N ALA A 56 -3.65 6.88 4.83
CA ALA A 56 -3.25 6.10 3.66
C ALA A 56 -4.18 4.89 3.44
N LEU A 57 -4.44 4.12 4.50
CA LEU A 57 -5.35 2.97 4.44
C LEU A 57 -6.80 3.38 4.17
N GLU A 58 -7.29 4.48 4.76
CA GLU A 58 -8.63 5.01 4.45
C GLU A 58 -8.81 5.20 2.93
N LEU A 59 -7.88 5.92 2.30
CA LEU A 59 -7.97 6.31 0.90
C LEU A 59 -7.79 5.10 -0.03
N TRP A 60 -6.85 4.21 0.26
CA TRP A 60 -6.63 3.03 -0.55
C TRP A 60 -7.73 1.98 -0.39
N VAL A 61 -8.30 1.80 0.80
CA VAL A 61 -9.47 0.94 0.98
C VAL A 61 -10.68 1.49 0.23
N ASP A 62 -10.91 2.81 0.24
CA ASP A 62 -11.96 3.43 -0.60
C ASP A 62 -11.70 3.18 -2.09
N ALA A 63 -10.44 3.26 -2.55
CA ALA A 63 -10.09 2.93 -3.93
C ALA A 63 -10.38 1.45 -4.27
N VAL A 64 -10.06 0.50 -3.38
CA VAL A 64 -10.40 -0.92 -3.56
C VAL A 64 -11.91 -1.14 -3.64
N VAL A 65 -12.68 -0.48 -2.77
CA VAL A 65 -14.16 -0.57 -2.76
C VAL A 65 -14.77 -0.09 -4.08
N ARG A 66 -14.20 0.96 -4.67
CA ARG A 66 -14.72 1.57 -5.91
C ARG A 66 -14.26 0.84 -7.17
N ASP A 67 -12.99 0.46 -7.23
CA ASP A 67 -12.40 -0.26 -8.36
C ASP A 67 -11.18 -1.07 -7.92
N LYS A 68 -11.43 -2.33 -7.55
CA LYS A 68 -10.38 -3.27 -7.13
C LYS A 68 -9.37 -3.62 -8.23
N ALA A 69 -9.70 -3.39 -9.51
CA ALA A 69 -8.83 -3.70 -10.64
C ALA A 69 -7.98 -2.51 -11.09
N TYR A 70 -8.17 -1.33 -10.47
CA TYR A 70 -7.48 -0.11 -10.85
C TYR A 70 -5.96 -0.29 -10.89
N HIS A 71 -5.38 0.01 -12.06
CA HIS A 71 -3.93 -0.04 -12.32
C HIS A 71 -3.29 -1.35 -11.81
N ASP A 72 -3.76 -2.48 -12.35
CA ASP A 72 -3.26 -3.81 -11.98
C ASP A 72 -3.44 -4.09 -10.47
N GLU A 73 -4.60 -3.74 -9.92
CA GLU A 73 -4.90 -3.91 -8.48
C GLU A 73 -3.95 -3.14 -7.54
N LEU A 74 -3.34 -2.05 -8.00
CA LEU A 74 -2.40 -1.26 -7.20
C LEU A 74 -2.94 -0.91 -5.80
N PRO A 75 -4.17 -0.37 -5.61
CA PRO A 75 -4.69 -0.05 -4.28
C PRO A 75 -4.72 -1.26 -3.34
N ARG A 76 -5.04 -2.44 -3.87
CA ARG A 76 -5.07 -3.68 -3.09
C ARG A 76 -3.67 -4.07 -2.63
N ARG A 77 -2.68 -4.02 -3.53
CA ARG A 77 -1.28 -4.32 -3.20
C ARG A 77 -0.73 -3.37 -2.13
N LEU A 78 -1.05 -2.07 -2.24
CA LEU A 78 -0.64 -1.07 -1.25
C LEU A 78 -1.21 -1.34 0.14
N CYS A 79 -2.49 -1.70 0.23
CA CYS A 79 -3.11 -2.11 1.49
C CYS A 79 -2.41 -3.34 2.09
N ILE A 80 -2.21 -4.40 1.29
CA ILE A 80 -1.56 -5.64 1.75
C ILE A 80 -0.14 -5.35 2.26
N ALA A 81 0.65 -4.62 1.48
CA ALA A 81 2.01 -4.26 1.83
C ALA A 81 2.05 -3.45 3.14
N LEU A 82 1.18 -2.45 3.28
CA LEU A 82 1.15 -1.63 4.49
C LEU A 82 0.67 -2.43 5.71
N PHE A 83 -0.32 -3.32 5.58
CA PHE A 83 -0.72 -4.20 6.68
C PHE A 83 0.39 -5.16 7.12
N GLN A 84 1.18 -5.69 6.18
CA GLN A 84 2.34 -6.54 6.49
C GLN A 84 3.38 -5.76 7.29
N LEU A 85 3.76 -4.57 6.83
CA LEU A 85 4.78 -3.76 7.51
C LEU A 85 4.35 -3.24 8.88
N LEU A 86 3.09 -2.85 9.04
CA LEU A 86 2.58 -2.37 10.33
C LEU A 86 2.36 -3.51 11.33
N GLY A 87 2.08 -4.71 10.81
CA GLY A 87 1.71 -5.87 11.61
C GLY A 87 0.26 -5.82 12.13
N PRO A 88 -0.24 -6.94 12.68
CA PRO A 88 -1.66 -7.13 13.01
C PRO A 88 -2.16 -6.27 14.18
N GLN A 89 -1.27 -5.87 15.10
CA GLN A 89 -1.63 -5.13 16.31
C GLN A 89 -1.57 -3.61 16.16
N HIS A 90 -1.12 -3.11 15.01
CA HIS A 90 -1.00 -1.67 14.79
C HIS A 90 -2.40 -1.01 14.74
N PRO A 91 -2.59 0.18 15.33
CA PRO A 91 -3.90 0.84 15.37
C PRO A 91 -4.57 0.99 14.00
N ALA A 92 -3.81 1.41 12.99
CA ALA A 92 -4.32 1.55 11.63
C ALA A 92 -4.69 0.21 10.98
N THR A 93 -3.93 -0.86 11.26
CA THR A 93 -4.28 -2.22 10.80
C THR A 93 -5.60 -2.66 11.42
N LEU A 94 -5.77 -2.49 12.73
CA LEU A 94 -6.99 -2.84 13.45
C LEU A 94 -8.21 -2.05 12.95
N ALA A 95 -8.03 -0.77 12.62
CA ALA A 95 -9.10 0.10 12.11
C ALA A 95 -9.59 -0.32 10.71
N TRP A 96 -8.67 -0.65 9.79
CA TRP A 96 -9.00 -0.77 8.37
C TRP A 96 -9.07 -2.20 7.84
N ARG A 97 -8.40 -3.16 8.48
CA ARG A 97 -8.27 -4.53 7.95
C ARG A 97 -9.61 -5.19 7.67
N ARG A 98 -10.57 -5.07 8.60
CA ARG A 98 -11.91 -5.66 8.41
C ARG A 98 -12.63 -5.07 7.18
N ARG A 99 -12.57 -3.75 6.98
CA ARG A 99 -13.21 -3.09 5.84
C ARG A 99 -12.54 -3.50 4.53
N PHE A 100 -11.21 -3.57 4.52
CA PHE A 100 -10.45 -4.08 3.38
C PHE A 100 -10.86 -5.51 3.02
N ASP A 101 -10.88 -6.44 3.99
CA ASP A 101 -11.23 -7.84 3.74
C ASP A 101 -12.64 -7.95 3.16
N MET A 102 -13.60 -7.16 3.65
CA MET A 102 -14.98 -7.12 3.10
C MET A 102 -15.06 -6.55 1.69
N ALA A 103 -14.13 -5.69 1.27
CA ALA A 103 -14.10 -5.14 -0.08
C ALA A 103 -13.60 -6.16 -1.13
N LEU A 104 -13.01 -7.28 -0.69
CA LEU A 104 -12.49 -8.32 -1.59
C LEU A 104 -13.52 -9.41 -1.94
N TYR A 105 -14.63 -9.48 -1.19
CA TYR A 105 -15.74 -10.42 -1.40
C TYR A 105 -16.86 -9.78 -2.21
#